data_AF-A0A955AAC0-F1
#
_entry.id   AF-A0A955AAC0-F1
#
_cell.length_a   1.000
_cell.length_b   1.000
_cell.length_c   1.000
_cell.angle_alpha   90.00
_cell.angle_beta   90.00
_cell.angle_gamma   90.00
#
_symmetry.space_group_name_H-M   'P 1'
#
loop_
_entity.id
_entity.type
_entity.pdbx_description
1 polymer ?
#
loop_
_entity_poly.entity_id
_entity_poly.type
_entity_poly.pdbx_seq_one_letter_code
_entity_poly.pdbx_strand_id
1 'polypeptide(L)' 'IAVMGCRVNGPGETDDADLGLWCGPNRVNLKRGEESLGAFTYDTILDRLRIELDQLIQQRS' A
#
# COMPACT_ATOMS: atom_id res chain seq x y z
N ILE A 1 -6.84 -5.04 -2.92
CA ILE A 1 -5.49 -4.40 -2.95
C ILE A 1 -5.39 -3.58 -4.22
N ALA A 2 -4.94 -2.32 -4.14
CA ALA A 2 -4.70 -1.46 -5.28
C ALA A 2 -3.20 -1.10 -5.41
N VAL A 3 -2.66 -1.15 -6.63
CA VAL A 3 -1.23 -0.94 -6.92
C VAL A 3 -1.09 0.05 -8.07
N MET A 4 -0.51 1.21 -7.78
CA MET A 4 -0.37 2.30 -8.76
C MET A 4 1.09 2.66 -9.03
N GLY A 5 1.48 2.69 -10.29
CA GLY A 5 2.85 2.97 -10.71
C GLY A 5 3.30 4.43 -10.55
N CYS A 6 2.38 5.36 -10.28
CA CYS A 6 2.70 6.78 -10.20
C CYS A 6 1.84 7.52 -9.16
N ARG A 7 2.43 8.54 -8.52
CA ARG A 7 1.80 9.41 -7.51
C ARG A 7 0.61 10.22 -8.02
N VAL A 8 0.48 10.44 -9.34
CA VAL A 8 -0.51 11.41 -9.88
C VAL A 8 -1.95 11.01 -9.55
N ASN A 9 -2.29 9.74 -9.74
CA ASN A 9 -3.61 9.20 -9.37
C ASN A 9 -3.57 8.26 -8.15
N GLY A 10 -2.36 7.87 -7.74
CA GLY A 10 -2.12 6.93 -6.64
C GLY A 10 -2.90 7.23 -5.36
N PRO A 11 -2.81 8.43 -4.77
CA PRO A 11 -3.49 8.76 -3.52
C PRO A 11 -5.01 8.55 -3.58
N GLY A 12 -5.72 9.09 -4.59
CA GLY A 12 -7.18 8.98 -4.64
C GLY A 12 -7.69 7.59 -5.06
N GLU A 13 -7.04 6.92 -6.03
CA GLU A 13 -7.50 5.61 -6.52
C GLU A 13 -7.27 4.48 -5.53
N THR A 14 -6.36 4.67 -4.57
CA THR A 14 -6.04 3.64 -3.58
C THR A 14 -6.85 3.77 -2.29
N ASP A 15 -7.65 4.85 -2.09
CA ASP A 15 -8.41 5.09 -0.85
C ASP A 15 -9.58 4.12 -0.69
N ASP A 16 -10.16 3.67 -1.80
CA ASP A 16 -11.26 2.70 -1.83
C ASP A 16 -10.79 1.25 -1.54
N ALA A 17 -9.47 1.01 -1.58
CA ALA A 17 -8.90 -0.32 -1.38
C ALA A 17 -8.59 -0.58 0.09
N ASP A 18 -8.86 -1.81 0.55
CA ASP A 18 -8.43 -2.29 1.87
C ASP A 18 -6.93 -2.10 2.11
N LEU A 19 -6.14 -2.26 1.05
CA LEU A 19 -4.69 -2.03 1.05
C LEU A 19 -4.29 -1.38 -0.26
N GLY A 20 -3.55 -0.28 -0.18
CA GLY A 20 -3.14 0.54 -1.30
C GLY A 20 -1.65 0.81 -1.30
N LEU A 21 -1.00 0.75 -2.46
CA LEU A 21 0.39 1.20 -2.60
C LEU A 21 0.61 2.00 -3.88
N TRP A 22 1.44 3.03 -3.79
CA TRP A 22 1.86 3.79 -4.98
C TRP A 22 3.33 4.16 -4.96
N CYS A 23 3.90 4.12 -6.15
CA CYS A 23 5.31 4.31 -6.39
C CYS A 23 5.65 5.81 -6.53
N GLY A 24 6.58 6.26 -5.69
CA GLY A 24 7.36 7.48 -5.91
C GLY A 24 8.72 7.15 -6.54
N PRO A 25 9.57 8.17 -6.78
CA PRO A 25 10.84 7.98 -7.47
C PRO A 25 11.81 7.03 -6.72
N ASN A 26 11.88 7.14 -5.39
CA ASN A 26 12.83 6.34 -4.58
C ASN A 26 12.14 5.48 -3.51
N ARG A 27 10.83 5.67 -3.30
CA ARG A 27 10.07 5.05 -2.22
C ARG A 27 8.66 4.71 -2.70
N VAL A 28 8.08 3.69 -2.09
CA VAL A 28 6.70 3.26 -2.27
C VAL A 28 5.93 3.61 -1.02
N ASN A 29 4.82 4.34 -1.18
CA ASN A 29 3.93 4.64 -0.06
C ASN A 29 2.93 3.49 0.06
N LEU A 30 2.71 3.03 1.29
CA LEU A 30 1.78 1.99 1.64
C LEU A 30 0.69 2.58 2.53
N LYS A 31 -0.56 2.21 2.28
CA LYS A 31 -1.72 2.64 3.05
C LYS A 31 -2.77 1.54 3.18
N ARG A 32 -3.68 1.72 4.13
CA ARG A 32 -4.83 0.86 4.40
C ARG A 32 -6.08 1.75 4.39
N GLY A 33 -6.91 1.63 3.36
CA GLY A 33 -7.96 2.63 3.11
C GLY A 33 -7.34 4.04 2.99
N GLU A 34 -7.81 4.97 3.81
CA GLU A 34 -7.30 6.35 3.88
C GLU A 34 -6.06 6.50 4.79
N GLU A 35 -5.72 5.48 5.60
CA GLU A 35 -4.63 5.56 6.57
C GLU A 35 -3.25 5.24 5.94
N SER A 36 -2.34 6.20 5.96
CA SER A 36 -0.95 5.97 5.54
C SER A 36 -0.16 5.16 6.57
N LEU A 37 0.25 3.95 6.19
CA LEU A 37 1.07 3.05 7.01
C LEU A 37 2.56 3.41 6.95
N GLY A 38 2.98 4.08 5.89
CA GLY A 38 4.34 4.63 5.76
C GLY A 38 4.92 4.59 4.35
N ALA A 39 6.18 5.01 4.23
CA ALA A 39 6.92 5.03 2.97
C ALA A 39 8.17 4.15 3.04
N PHE A 40 8.17 3.09 2.24
CA PHE A 40 9.18 2.04 2.23
C PHE A 40 10.02 2.09 0.96
N THR A 41 11.17 1.43 0.97
CA THR A 41 12.00 1.27 -0.24
C THR A 41 11.50 0.10 -1.07
N TYR A 42 11.88 0.02 -2.34
CA TYR A 42 11.45 -1.06 -3.24
C TYR A 42 11.92 -2.45 -2.78
N ASP A 43 13.03 -2.53 -2.03
CA ASP A 43 13.53 -3.77 -1.46
C ASP A 43 12.74 -4.24 -0.22
N THR A 44 12.14 -3.31 0.53
CA THR A 44 11.40 -3.64 1.77
C THR A 44 9.88 -3.68 1.60
N ILE A 45 9.34 -3.08 0.53
CA ILE A 45 7.89 -2.92 0.36
C ILE A 45 7.16 -4.26 0.25
N LEU A 46 7.74 -5.26 -0.41
CA LEU A 46 7.07 -6.56 -0.61
C LEU A 46 6.90 -7.32 0.71
N ASP A 47 7.92 -7.31 1.56
CA ASP A 47 7.84 -7.92 2.89
C ASP A 47 6.79 -7.21 3.74
N ARG A 48 6.77 -5.87 3.70
CA ARG A 48 5.77 -5.11 4.44
C ARG A 48 4.36 -5.36 3.92
N LEU A 49 4.18 -5.37 2.60
CA LEU A 49 2.90 -5.64 1.96
C LEU A 49 2.33 -7.00 2.38
N ARG A 50 3.19 -8.02 2.45
CA ARG A 50 2.80 -9.37 2.90
C ARG A 50 2.30 -9.37 4.34
N ILE A 51 3.01 -8.71 5.26
CA ILE A 51 2.60 -8.60 6.66
C ILE A 51 1.21 -7.96 6.78
N GLU A 52 0.98 -6.85 6.07
CA GLU A 52 -0.31 -6.17 6.11
C GLU A 52 -1.43 -6.99 5.46
N LEU A 53 -1.12 -7.73 4.39
CA LEU A 53 -2.07 -8.62 3.74
C LEU A 53 -2.48 -9.79 4.65
N ASP A 54 -1.51 -10.43 5.30
CA ASP A 54 -1.78 -11.54 6.23
C ASP A 54 -2.67 -11.07 7.40
N GLN A 55 -2.43 -9.86 7.92
CA GLN A 55 -3.29 -9.26 8.94
C GLN A 55 -4.71 -8.97 8.43
N LEU A 56 -4.85 -8.46 7.20
CA LEU A 56 -6.17 -8.20 6.60
C LEU A 56 -6.97 -9.49 6.39
N ILE A 57 -6.31 -10.58 5.97
CA ILE A 57 -6.95 -11.89 5.82
C ILE A 57 -7.44 -12.39 7.18
N GLN A 58 -6.60 -12.31 8.22
CA GLN A 58 -6.95 -12.76 9.57
C GLN A 58 -8.09 -11.96 10.20
N GLN A 59 -8.26 -10.69 9.83
CA GLN A 59 -9.38 -9.86 10.31
C GLN A 59 -10.72 -10.17 9.61
N ARG A 60 -10.70 -10.86 8.47
CA ARG A 60 -11.89 -11.19 7.65
C ARG A 60 -12.36 -12.64 7.78
N SER A 61 -11.62 -13.47 8.52
CA SER A 61 -11.91 -14.87 8.84
C SER A 61 -12.44 -15.04 10.25
#